data_AF-A0A2H6NBT9-F1
#
_entry.id   AF-A0A2H6NBT9-F1
#
_cell.length_a   1.000
_cell.length_b   1.000
_cell.length_c   1.000
_cell.angle_alpha   90.00
_cell.angle_beta   90.00
_cell.angle_gamma   90.00
#
_symmetry.space_group_name_H-M   'P 1'
#
loop_
_entity.id
_entity.type
_entity.pdbx_description
1 polymer ?
#
loop_
_entity_poly.entity_id
_entity_poly.type
_entity_poly.pdbx_seq_one_letter_code
_entity_poly.pdbx_strand_id
1 'polypeptide(L)'
;NQIMPSLKIGGEVLAPTERARNLGVLLDVWLSLEDHIVAVSRGAFLQVRRMCQLRPFLDRDALRTVTQAMVISRLDYCNALYMGLPLGSTRRLKLVQNAATQVIMGASRYSHVTP
;
A
#
# COMPACT_ATOMS: atom_id res chain seq x y z
N ASN A 1 14.73 26.77 5.32
CA ASN A 1 15.85 27.00 4.37
C ASN A 1 16.88 25.88 4.50
N GLN A 2 16.69 24.74 3.83
CA GLN A 2 17.75 23.74 3.68
C GLN A 2 18.30 23.85 2.25
N ILE A 3 19.54 24.32 2.17
CA ILE A 3 20.33 24.37 0.94
C ILE A 3 20.91 22.96 0.77
N MET A 4 20.27 22.10 -0.03
CA MET A 4 20.92 20.86 -0.43
C MET A 4 22.06 21.21 -1.40
N PRO A 5 23.29 20.73 -1.16
CA PRO A 5 24.41 21.03 -2.05
C PRO A 5 24.15 20.44 -3.44
N SER A 6 24.53 21.18 -4.48
CA SER A 6 24.43 20.70 -5.86
C SER A 6 25.39 19.54 -6.08
N LEU A 7 24.85 18.38 -6.48
CA LEU A 7 25.64 17.19 -6.77
C LEU A 7 26.14 17.27 -8.21
N LYS A 8 27.46 17.20 -8.41
CA LYS A 8 28.06 17.14 -9.74
C LYS A 8 28.50 15.72 -10.06
N ILE A 9 27.97 15.15 -11.14
CA ILE A 9 28.40 13.84 -11.67
C ILE A 9 28.82 14.04 -13.12
N GLY A 10 30.05 13.65 -13.48
CA GLY A 10 30.55 13.77 -14.86
C GLY A 10 30.65 15.20 -15.40
N GLY A 11 30.66 16.22 -14.52
CA GLY A 11 30.65 17.63 -14.90
C GLY A 11 29.25 18.26 -14.99
N GLU A 12 28.19 17.46 -14.95
CA GLU A 12 26.80 17.96 -14.94
C GLU A 12 26.30 18.19 -13.52
N VAL A 13 25.50 19.25 -13.34
CA VAL A 13 24.85 19.59 -12.07
C VAL A 13 23.49 18.90 -12.01
N LEU A 14 23.33 18.00 -11.05
CA LEU A 14 22.05 17.36 -10.77
C LEU A 14 21.23 18.22 -9.81
N ALA A 15 20.03 18.61 -10.24
CA ALA A 15 19.08 19.28 -9.39
C ALA A 15 18.43 18.26 -8.41
N PRO A 16 18.41 18.53 -7.09
CA PRO A 16 17.70 17.70 -6.13
C PRO A 16 16.22 17.61 -6.51
N THR A 17 15.65 16.40 -6.41
CA THR A 17 14.22 16.18 -6.60
C THR A 17 13.60 15.85 -5.25
N GLU A 18 12.39 16.34 -4.99
CA GLU A 18 11.69 16.09 -3.72
C GLU A 18 11.19 14.64 -3.57
N ARG A 19 11.23 13.87 -4.65
CA ARG A 19 10.70 12.51 -4.72
C ARG A 19 11.56 11.63 -5.62
N ALA A 20 11.74 10.38 -5.22
CA ALA A 20 12.42 9.38 -6.03
C ALA A 20 11.68 8.04 -5.96
N ARG A 21 11.68 7.29 -7.06
CA ARG A 21 11.15 5.93 -7.07
C ARG A 21 12.30 4.94 -6.86
N ASN A 22 12.26 4.18 -5.77
CA ASN A 22 13.21 3.11 -5.49
C ASN A 22 12.49 1.77 -5.35
N LEU A 23 12.88 0.77 -6.14
CA LEU A 23 12.26 -0.57 -6.13
C LEU A 23 10.72 -0.55 -6.17
N GLY A 24 10.13 0.41 -6.89
CA GLY A 24 8.68 0.58 -7.00
C GLY A 24 8.03 1.45 -5.90
N VAL A 25 8.76 1.80 -4.85
CA VAL A 25 8.31 2.65 -3.75
C VAL A 25 8.60 4.12 -4.08
N LEU A 26 7.64 5.00 -3.83
CA LEU A 26 7.84 6.44 -3.98
C LEU A 26 8.30 7.02 -2.64
N LEU A 27 9.54 7.49 -2.59
CA LEU A 27 10.17 8.07 -1.42
C LEU A 27 10.14 9.60 -1.55
N ASP A 28 9.60 10.27 -0.54
CA ASP A 28 9.72 11.72 -0.36
C ASP A 28 10.92 12.08 0.52
N VAL A 29 11.31 13.36 0.54
CA VAL A 29 12.45 13.88 1.33
C VAL A 29 12.38 13.51 2.82
N TRP A 30 11.17 13.38 3.36
CA TRP A 30 10.95 13.08 4.79
C TRP A 30 10.81 11.58 5.06
N LEU A 31 10.89 10.73 4.02
CA LEU A 31 10.59 9.30 4.08
C LEU A 31 9.24 9.00 4.75
N SER A 32 8.28 9.93 4.63
CA SER A 32 6.96 9.83 5.23
C SER A 32 6.11 8.74 4.55
N LEU A 33 6.42 8.43 3.29
CA LEU A 33 5.74 7.43 2.45
C LEU A 33 4.25 7.72 2.25
N GLU A 34 3.77 8.93 2.54
CA GLU A 34 2.34 9.24 2.54
C GLU A 34 1.72 9.05 1.15
N ASP A 35 2.33 9.63 0.12
CA ASP A 35 1.87 9.50 -1.27
C ASP A 35 1.94 8.05 -1.77
N HIS A 36 2.96 7.32 -1.33
CA HIS A 36 3.09 5.90 -1.64
C HIS A 36 1.96 5.09 -1.00
N ILE A 37 1.69 5.30 0.30
CA ILE A 37 0.60 4.65 1.02
C ILE A 37 -0.75 4.99 0.41
N VAL A 38 -0.99 6.24 0.01
CA VAL A 38 -2.22 6.66 -0.68
C VAL A 38 -2.38 5.87 -1.98
N ALA A 39 -1.34 5.81 -2.81
CA ALA A 39 -1.37 5.13 -4.10
C ALA A 39 -1.58 3.61 -3.95
N VAL A 40 -0.83 2.97 -3.03
CA VAL A 40 -0.95 1.54 -2.74
C VAL A 40 -2.33 1.21 -2.19
N SER A 41 -2.82 2.00 -1.22
CA SER A 41 -4.15 1.80 -0.63
C SER A 41 -5.25 1.92 -1.69
N ARG A 42 -5.18 2.93 -2.57
CA ARG A 42 -6.14 3.11 -3.67
C ARG A 42 -6.16 1.90 -4.60
N GLY A 43 -4.98 1.41 -5.00
CA GLY A 43 -4.86 0.23 -5.83
C GLY A 43 -5.39 -1.03 -5.14
N ALA A 44 -5.11 -1.19 -3.86
CA ALA A 44 -5.55 -2.34 -3.08
C ALA A 44 -7.07 -2.36 -2.89
N PHE A 45 -7.70 -1.22 -2.59
CA PHE A 45 -9.18 -1.13 -2.53
C PHE A 45 -9.84 -1.46 -3.87
N LEU A 46 -9.22 -1.10 -5.00
CA LEU A 46 -9.72 -1.52 -6.32
C LEU A 46 -9.66 -3.04 -6.48
N GLN A 47 -8.58 -3.69 -6.05
CA GLN A 47 -8.48 -5.15 -6.08
C GLN A 47 -9.49 -5.82 -5.15
N VAL A 48 -9.68 -5.30 -3.93
CA VAL A 48 -10.72 -5.78 -3.00
C VAL A 48 -12.11 -5.73 -3.65
N ARG A 49 -12.45 -4.63 -4.33
CA ARG A 49 -13.73 -4.52 -5.07
C ARG A 49 -13.87 -5.57 -6.16
N ARG A 50 -12.78 -5.88 -6.89
CA ARG A 50 -12.77 -6.96 -7.90
C ARG A 50 -12.97 -8.32 -7.24
N MET A 51 -12.35 -8.58 -6.08
CA MET A 51 -12.54 -9.83 -5.35
C MET A 51 -13.99 -9.98 -4.85
N CYS A 52 -14.62 -8.89 -4.40
CA CYS A 52 -16.06 -8.90 -4.08
C CYS A 52 -16.92 -9.34 -5.27
N GLN A 53 -16.56 -8.93 -6.49
CA GLN A 53 -17.29 -9.28 -7.71
C GLN A 53 -17.03 -10.72 -8.15
N LEU A 54 -15.83 -11.24 -7.92
CA LEU A 54 -15.45 -12.63 -8.25
C LEU A 54 -15.97 -13.64 -7.23
N ARG A 55 -16.30 -13.20 -6.01
CA ARG A 55 -16.77 -14.07 -4.91
C ARG A 55 -17.87 -15.07 -5.29
N PRO A 56 -18.91 -14.75 -6.10
CA PRO A 56 -19.94 -15.72 -6.46
C PRO A 56 -19.44 -16.87 -7.35
N PHE A 57 -18.25 -16.73 -7.95
CA PHE A 57 -17.68 -17.67 -8.92
C PHE A 57 -16.55 -18.53 -8.35
N LEU A 58 -16.13 -18.28 -7.11
CA LEU A 58 -15.00 -18.93 -6.47
C LEU A 58 -15.44 -19.60 -5.16
N ASP A 59 -14.86 -20.75 -4.85
CA ASP A 59 -14.94 -21.29 -3.50
C ASP A 59 -14.12 -20.42 -2.52
N ARG A 60 -14.29 -20.70 -1.22
CA ARG A 60 -13.68 -19.88 -0.17
C ARG A 60 -12.15 -19.94 -0.19
N ASP A 61 -11.56 -21.09 -0.52
CA ASP A 61 -10.11 -21.29 -0.50
C ASP A 61 -9.42 -20.64 -1.70
N ALA A 62 -10.03 -20.74 -2.89
CA ALA A 62 -9.62 -19.99 -4.07
C ALA A 62 -9.77 -18.49 -3.83
N LEU A 63 -10.90 -18.02 -3.28
CA LEU A 63 -11.09 -16.59 -2.97
C LEU A 63 -10.05 -16.08 -1.97
N ARG A 64 -9.73 -16.87 -0.93
CA ARG A 64 -8.66 -16.57 0.03
C ARG A 64 -7.32 -16.44 -0.68
N THR A 65 -6.97 -17.41 -1.50
CA THR A 65 -5.68 -17.46 -2.21
C THR A 65 -5.54 -16.27 -3.16
N VAL A 66 -6.55 -16.00 -3.98
CA VAL A 66 -6.52 -14.87 -4.93
C VAL A 66 -6.52 -13.53 -4.19
N THR A 67 -7.30 -13.37 -3.12
CA THR A 67 -7.29 -12.14 -2.31
C THR A 67 -5.93 -11.90 -1.67
N GLN A 68 -5.30 -12.93 -1.09
CA GLN A 68 -3.95 -12.85 -0.53
C GLN A 68 -2.93 -12.45 -1.59
N ALA A 69 -2.96 -13.12 -2.76
CA ALA A 69 -2.03 -12.89 -3.85
C ALA A 69 -2.18 -11.51 -4.51
N MET A 70 -3.38 -10.95 -4.55
CA MET A 70 -3.67 -9.69 -5.25
C MET A 70 -3.60 -8.46 -4.35
N VAL A 71 -3.93 -8.61 -3.06
CA VAL A 71 -4.07 -7.51 -2.10
C VAL A 71 -2.95 -7.56 -1.06
N ILE A 72 -2.85 -8.67 -0.32
CA ILE A 72 -1.98 -8.76 0.86
C ILE A 72 -0.51 -8.77 0.47
N SER A 73 -0.13 -9.55 -0.54
CA SER A 73 1.25 -9.60 -1.07
C SER A 73 1.81 -8.22 -1.44
N ARG A 74 0.95 -7.32 -1.95
CA ARG A 74 1.33 -5.97 -2.36
C ARG A 74 1.58 -5.05 -1.17
N LEU A 75 0.87 -5.27 -0.07
CA LEU A 75 1.14 -4.57 1.19
C LEU A 75 2.42 -5.15 1.82
N ASP A 76 2.56 -6.48 1.80
CA ASP A 76 3.66 -7.19 2.45
C ASP A 76 5.02 -6.84 1.86
N TYR A 77 5.08 -6.54 0.56
CA TYR A 77 6.29 -6.07 -0.12
C TYR A 77 6.97 -4.88 0.60
N CYS A 78 6.17 -3.99 1.20
CA CYS A 78 6.67 -2.79 1.88
C CYS A 78 6.58 -2.89 3.42
N ASN A 79 6.26 -4.05 4.01
CA ASN A 79 6.05 -4.16 5.46
C ASN A 79 7.25 -3.69 6.29
N ALA A 80 8.48 -3.96 5.85
CA ALA A 80 9.69 -3.48 6.51
C ALA A 80 9.78 -1.94 6.54
N LEU A 81 9.31 -1.28 5.48
CA LEU A 81 9.25 0.18 5.39
C LEU A 81 8.14 0.77 6.26
N TYR A 82 7.06 0.02 6.48
CA TYR A 82 5.93 0.47 7.29
C TYR A 82 6.14 0.34 8.79
N MET A 83 7.05 -0.55 9.24
CA MET A 83 7.29 -0.81 10.67
C MET A 83 7.73 0.40 11.50
N GLY A 84 8.31 1.43 10.86
CA GLY A 84 8.77 2.66 11.53
C GLY A 84 7.84 3.87 11.40
N LEU A 85 6.69 3.73 10.72
CA LEU A 85 5.82 4.86 10.42
C LEU A 85 4.82 5.15 11.55
N PRO A 86 4.37 6.40 11.71
CA PRO A 86 3.29 6.74 12.63
C PRO A 86 2.02 5.92 12.34
N LEU A 87 1.29 5.55 13.39
CA LEU A 87 0.04 4.78 13.29
C LEU A 87 -1.01 5.45 12.40
N GLY A 88 -1.03 6.80 12.37
CA GLY A 88 -1.91 7.56 11.48
C GLY A 88 -1.65 7.24 10.00
N SER A 89 -0.38 7.12 9.63
CA SER A 89 0.05 6.85 8.26
C SER A 89 -0.28 5.41 7.84
N THR A 90 -0.13 4.43 8.74
CA THR A 90 -0.40 3.01 8.44
C THR A 90 -1.87 2.59 8.59
N ARG A 91 -2.73 3.45 9.15
CA ARG A 91 -4.18 3.20 9.32
C ARG A 91 -4.86 2.78 8.01
N ARG A 92 -4.53 3.39 6.88
CA ARG A 92 -5.15 3.07 5.58
C ARG A 92 -4.82 1.63 5.15
N LEU A 93 -3.60 1.17 5.40
CA LEU A 93 -3.17 -0.20 5.10
C LEU A 93 -3.97 -1.20 5.93
N LYS A 94 -4.18 -0.91 7.22
CA LYS A 94 -5.02 -1.74 8.10
C LYS A 94 -6.47 -1.81 7.62
N LEU A 95 -7.03 -0.70 7.13
CA LEU A 95 -8.39 -0.69 6.56
C LEU A 95 -8.48 -1.57 5.30
N VAL A 96 -7.45 -1.58 4.45
CA VAL A 96 -7.38 -2.48 3.29
C VAL A 96 -7.35 -3.94 3.72
N GLN A 97 -6.52 -4.28 4.71
CA GLN A 97 -6.44 -5.65 5.26
C GLN A 97 -7.80 -6.09 5.83
N ASN A 98 -8.45 -5.24 6.62
CA ASN A 98 -9.79 -5.52 7.14
C ASN A 98 -10.81 -5.76 6.02
N ALA A 99 -10.79 -4.93 4.98
CA ALA A 99 -11.68 -5.09 3.84
C ALA A 99 -11.39 -6.41 3.08
N ALA A 100 -10.13 -6.78 2.89
CA ALA A 100 -9.75 -8.05 2.28
C ALA A 100 -10.24 -9.25 3.11
N THR A 101 -10.07 -9.23 4.43
CA THR A 101 -10.59 -10.26 5.33
C THR A 101 -12.11 -10.35 5.27
N GLN A 102 -12.83 -9.23 5.19
CA GLN A 102 -14.29 -9.23 5.01
C GLN A 102 -14.73 -9.92 3.72
N VAL A 103 -13.99 -9.77 2.61
CA VAL A 103 -14.29 -10.49 1.36
C VAL A 103 -14.19 -11.99 1.55
N ILE A 104 -13.13 -12.46 2.20
CA ILE A 104 -12.86 -13.88 2.44
C ILE A 104 -13.87 -14.50 3.42
N MET A 105 -14.18 -13.77 4.50
CA MET A 105 -15.15 -14.19 5.51
C MET A 105 -16.60 -14.06 5.02
N GLY A 106 -16.78 -13.38 3.89
CA GLY A 106 -18.08 -13.14 3.32
C GLY A 106 -18.97 -12.23 4.16
N ALA A 107 -18.38 -11.50 5.09
CA ALA A 107 -19.09 -10.65 6.04
C ALA A 107 -19.72 -9.44 5.34
N SER A 108 -20.84 -8.95 5.89
CA SER A 108 -21.48 -7.74 5.37
C SER A 108 -20.50 -6.55 5.40
N ARG A 109 -20.61 -5.65 4.40
CA ARG A 109 -19.81 -4.40 4.34
C ARG A 109 -19.96 -3.53 5.61
N TYR A 110 -21.02 -3.75 6.38
CA TYR A 110 -21.35 -3.04 7.63
C TYR A 110 -21.06 -3.87 8.89
N SER A 111 -20.47 -5.05 8.76
CA SER A 111 -20.09 -5.84 9.92
C SER A 111 -18.93 -5.17 10.67
N HIS A 112 -19.10 -4.97 11.97
CA HIS A 112 -18.03 -4.47 12.83
C HIS A 112 -16.96 -5.56 12.96
N VAL A 113 -15.79 -5.33 12.38
CA VAL A 113 -14.61 -6.19 12.54
C VAL A 113 -13.73 -5.55 13.59
N THR A 114 -13.83 -6.05 14.83
CA THR A 114 -12.96 -5.68 15.95
C THR A 114 -11.60 -6.38 15.78
N PRO A 115 -10.47 -5.79 16.27
CA PRO A 115 -9.15 -6.42 16.19
C PRO A 115 -9.07 -7.76 16.94
#